data_AF-A0A1L4DGJ6-F1
#
_entry.id   AF-A0A1L4DGJ6-F1
#
_cell.length_a   1.000
_cell.length_b   1.000
_cell.length_c   1.000
_cell.angle_alpha   90.00
_cell.angle_beta   90.00
_cell.angle_gamma   90.00
#
_symmetry.space_group_name_H-M   'P 1'
#
loop_
_entity.id
_entity.type
_entity.pdbx_description
1 polymer ?
#
loop_
_entity_poly.entity_id
_entity_poly.type
_entity_poly.pdbx_seq_one_letter_code
_entity_poly.pdbx_strand_id
1 'polypeptide(L)'
;MSMRHFLVSSEGEKTNHPKYLLKNERKLKKYQRKPSKKQKGSVNRVKSRLRVAKLHRKISNQIKDFLHKLFYYFLANYKNIAIKNS
;
A
#
# COMPACT_ATOMS: atom_id res chain seq x y z
N MET A 1 -7.52 -9.98 -8.15
CA MET A 1 -7.87 -8.74 -8.86
C MET A 1 -6.68 -7.79 -8.78
N SER A 2 -5.99 -7.47 -9.88
CA SER A 2 -4.88 -6.49 -9.87
C SER A 2 -5.36 -5.21 -10.54
N MET A 3 -5.62 -4.17 -9.74
CA MET A 3 -5.91 -2.83 -10.26
C MET A 3 -4.62 -2.24 -10.85
N ARG A 4 -4.61 -2.05 -12.17
CA ARG A 4 -3.45 -1.52 -12.92
C ARG A 4 -3.29 0.00 -12.79
N HIS A 5 -4.38 0.70 -12.49
CA HIS A 5 -4.41 2.16 -12.36
C HIS A 5 -5.02 2.51 -11.00
N PHE A 6 -4.36 3.41 -10.26
CA PHE A 6 -4.87 3.89 -8.98
C PHE A 6 -5.81 5.08 -9.19
N LEU A 7 -5.61 5.84 -10.26
CA LEU A 7 -6.43 6.98 -10.63
C LEU A 7 -6.40 7.17 -12.14
N VAL A 8 -7.57 7.49 -12.69
CA VAL A 8 -7.76 7.85 -14.10
C VAL A 8 -8.49 9.18 -14.08
N SER A 9 -7.83 10.25 -14.54
CA SER A 9 -8.47 11.56 -14.73
C SER A 9 -9.36 11.54 -15.98
N SER A 10 -10.37 12.41 -16.02
CA SER A 10 -11.20 12.73 -17.18
C SER A 10 -10.35 13.15 -18.39
N GLU A 11 -9.19 13.77 -18.15
CA GLU A 11 -8.22 14.18 -19.19
C GLU A 11 -7.30 13.03 -19.67
N GLY A 12 -7.51 11.80 -19.19
CA GLY A 12 -6.72 10.63 -19.62
C GLY A 12 -5.40 10.45 -18.86
N GLU A 13 -5.09 11.31 -17.88
CA GLU A 13 -3.95 11.10 -17.00
C GLU A 13 -4.15 9.85 -16.13
N LYS A 14 -3.28 8.86 -16.33
CA LYS A 14 -3.27 7.60 -15.59
C LYS A 14 -2.14 7.62 -14.59
N THR A 15 -2.47 7.80 -13.30
CA THR A 15 -1.46 7.57 -12.27
C THR A 15 -1.29 6.06 -12.08
N ASN A 16 -0.12 5.58 -12.48
CA ASN A 16 0.23 4.18 -12.37
C ASN A 16 0.26 3.76 -10.91
N HIS A 17 -0.25 2.55 -10.63
CA HIS A 17 -0.14 1.97 -9.31
C HIS A 17 1.35 1.89 -8.92
N PRO A 18 1.77 2.46 -7.78
CA PRO A 18 3.17 2.52 -7.44
C PRO A 18 3.79 1.12 -7.41
N LYS A 19 4.85 0.89 -8.19
CA LYS A 19 5.52 -0.42 -8.33
C LYS A 19 5.97 -1.01 -6.98
N TYR A 20 6.12 -0.18 -5.95
CA TYR A 20 6.44 -0.63 -4.59
C TYR A 20 5.30 -1.38 -3.90
N LEU A 21 4.03 -1.15 -4.25
CA LEU A 21 2.89 -1.84 -3.64
C LEU A 21 2.87 -3.32 -4.02
N LEU A 22 3.05 -3.65 -5.30
CA LEU A 22 3.19 -5.04 -5.76
C LEU A 22 4.39 -5.76 -5.11
N LYS A 23 5.52 -5.06 -4.96
CA LYS A 23 6.70 -5.61 -4.27
C LYS A 23 6.42 -5.86 -2.80
N ASN A 24 5.69 -4.96 -2.14
CA ASN A 24 5.34 -5.07 -0.74
C ASN A 24 4.31 -6.19 -0.50
N GLU A 25 3.34 -6.37 -1.38
CA GLU A 25 2.36 -7.45 -1.31
C GLU A 25 3.05 -8.83 -1.38
N ARG A 26 3.98 -9.00 -2.34
CA ARG A 26 4.80 -10.22 -2.43
C ARG A 26 5.61 -10.47 -1.15
N LYS A 27 6.22 -9.43 -0.59
CA LYS A 27 6.95 -9.50 0.69
C LYS A 27 6.03 -9.85 1.85
N LEU A 28 4.83 -9.29 1.88
CA LEU A 28 3.85 -9.52 2.93
C LEU A 28 3.39 -10.97 2.93
N LYS A 29 3.02 -11.51 1.76
CA LYS A 29 2.67 -12.93 1.59
C LYS A 29 3.81 -13.85 2.05
N LYS A 30 5.07 -13.52 1.73
CA LYS A 30 6.24 -14.27 2.18
C LYS A 30 6.41 -14.22 3.71
N TYR A 31 6.22 -13.06 4.33
CA TYR A 31 6.39 -12.90 5.78
C TYR A 31 5.23 -13.44 6.60
N GLN A 32 4.01 -13.46 6.06
CA GLN A 32 2.86 -14.09 6.72
C GLN A 32 2.95 -15.63 6.74
N ARG A 33 3.61 -16.25 5.74
CA ARG A 33 3.86 -17.70 5.71
C ARG A 33 4.96 -18.20 6.66
N LYS A 34 5.84 -17.32 7.13
CA LYS A 34 6.96 -17.72 8.01
C LYS A 34 6.53 -18.06 9.45
N PRO A 35 5.64 -17.31 10.12
CA PRO A 35 5.20 -17.59 11.49
C PRO A 35 4.48 -18.93 11.67
N SER A 36 3.79 -19.45 10.63
CA SER A 36 3.08 -20.73 10.71
C SER A 36 4.03 -21.92 10.79
N LYS A 37 5.23 -21.79 10.21
CA LYS A 37 6.28 -22.81 10.25
C LYS A 37 7.13 -22.78 11.53
N LYS A 38 6.84 -21.89 12.49
CA LYS A 38 7.61 -21.73 13.72
C LYS A 38 6.87 -22.27 14.93
N GLN A 39 7.62 -22.84 15.88
CA GLN A 39 7.08 -23.34 17.14
C GLN A 39 6.28 -22.24 17.87
N LYS A 40 5.08 -22.59 18.35
CA LYS A 40 4.24 -21.72 19.17
C LYS A 40 5.03 -21.31 20.43
N GLY A 41 4.87 -20.07 20.89
CA GLY A 41 5.62 -19.52 22.04
C GLY A 41 7.08 -19.13 21.79
N SER A 42 7.73 -19.62 20.72
CA SER A 42 9.14 -19.31 20.48
C SER A 42 9.41 -17.81 20.23
N VAL A 43 10.54 -17.31 20.72
CA VAL A 43 11.06 -15.95 20.46
C VAL A 43 11.14 -15.67 18.96
N ASN A 44 11.48 -16.70 18.17
CA ASN A 44 11.56 -16.63 16.72
C ASN A 44 10.20 -16.38 16.05
N ARG A 45 9.10 -16.86 16.63
CA ARG A 45 7.73 -16.58 16.16
C ARG A 45 7.33 -15.14 16.44
N VAL A 46 7.66 -14.63 17.64
CA VAL A 46 7.44 -13.21 18.01
C VAL A 46 8.19 -12.28 17.07
N LYS A 47 9.50 -12.52 16.85
CA LYS A 47 10.32 -11.75 15.88
C LYS A 47 9.71 -11.75 14.47
N SER A 48 9.11 -12.87 14.03
CA SER A 48 8.47 -12.96 12.72
C SER A 48 7.18 -12.14 12.64
N ARG A 49 6.35 -12.13 13.69
CA ARG A 49 5.14 -11.29 13.77
C ARG A 49 5.48 -9.80 13.74
N LEU A 50 6.51 -9.39 14.48
CA LEU A 50 7.00 -8.01 14.46
C LEU A 50 7.45 -7.56 13.06
N ARG A 51 8.09 -8.44 12.28
CA ARG A 51 8.46 -8.13 10.88
C ARG A 51 7.24 -7.90 10.00
N VAL A 52 6.17 -8.66 10.19
CA VAL A 52 4.90 -8.47 9.47
C VAL A 52 4.28 -7.12 9.85
N ALA A 53 4.18 -6.81 11.15
CA ALA A 53 3.66 -5.53 11.63
C ALA A 53 4.46 -4.32 11.10
N LYS A 54 5.79 -4.40 11.13
CA LYS A 54 6.66 -3.36 10.54
C LYS A 54 6.41 -3.16 9.05
N LEU A 55 6.18 -4.24 8.31
CA LEU A 55 5.87 -4.15 6.88
C LEU A 55 4.49 -3.53 6.64
N HIS A 56 3.46 -3.89 7.41
CA HIS A 56 2.15 -3.24 7.33
C HIS A 56 2.24 -1.73 7.59
N ARG A 57 2.98 -1.32 8.64
CA ARG A 57 3.20 0.10 8.93
C ARG A 57 3.89 0.82 7.77
N LYS A 58 4.92 0.19 7.17
CA LYS A 58 5.60 0.74 5.99
C LYS A 58 4.65 0.92 4.80
N ILE A 59 3.81 -0.07 4.51
CA ILE A 59 2.84 -0.01 3.41
C ILE A 59 1.84 1.13 3.66
N SER A 60 1.26 1.20 4.86
CA SER A 60 0.30 2.24 5.23
C SER A 60 0.90 3.64 5.09
N ASN A 61 2.13 3.85 5.58
CA ASN A 61 2.83 5.12 5.42
C ASN A 61 3.07 5.50 3.95
N GLN A 62 3.43 4.53 3.11
CA GLN A 62 3.65 4.79 1.68
C GLN A 62 2.34 5.15 0.95
N ILE A 63 1.24 4.47 1.29
CA ILE A 63 -0.08 4.81 0.74
C ILE A 63 -0.50 6.21 1.20
N LYS A 64 -0.30 6.54 2.48
CA LYS A 64 -0.62 7.86 3.03
C LYS A 64 0.18 8.97 2.35
N ASP A 65 1.49 8.79 2.17
CA ASP A 65 2.36 9.76 1.47
C ASP A 65 1.93 9.95 0.01
N PHE A 66 1.62 8.85 -0.69
CA PHE A 66 1.14 8.90 -2.05
C PHE A 66 -0.18 9.66 -2.17
N LEU A 67 -1.16 9.33 -1.32
CA LEU A 67 -2.43 10.04 -1.26
C LEU A 67 -2.24 11.52 -0.93
N HIS A 68 -1.36 11.84 0.02
CA HIS A 68 -1.11 13.24 0.42
C HIS A 68 -0.53 14.06 -0.73
N LYS A 69 0.45 13.52 -1.47
CA LYS A 69 1.02 14.16 -2.66
C LYS A 69 -0.01 14.35 -3.75
N LEU A 70 -0.85 13.34 -3.95
CA LEU A 70 -1.91 13.36 -4.93
C LEU A 70 -2.97 14.43 -4.57
N PHE A 71 -3.41 14.49 -3.32
CA PHE A 71 -4.33 15.53 -2.86
C PHE A 71 -3.74 16.93 -3.04
N TYR A 72 -2.46 17.12 -2.67
CA TYR A 72 -1.79 18.39 -2.86
C TYR A 72 -1.74 18.80 -4.35
N TYR A 73 -1.41 17.85 -5.23
CA TYR A 73 -1.44 18.07 -6.67
C TYR A 73 -2.83 18.48 -7.17
N PHE A 74 -3.89 17.79 -6.75
CA PHE A 74 -5.25 18.15 -7.16
C PHE A 74 -5.70 19.50 -6.60
N LEU A 75 -5.43 19.78 -5.33
CA LEU A 75 -5.77 21.07 -4.71
C LEU A 75 -5.06 22.24 -5.39
N ALA A 76 -3.82 22.04 -5.85
CA ALA A 76 -3.06 23.07 -6.55
C ALA A 76 -3.54 23.32 -7.98
N ASN A 77 -4.01 22.29 -8.69
CA ASN A 77 -4.34 22.39 -10.11
C ASN A 77 -5.85 22.53 -10.39
N TYR A 78 -6.72 22.10 -9.47
CA TYR A 78 -8.16 22.02 -9.70
C TYR A 78 -8.92 22.70 -8.56
N LYS A 79 -9.75 23.68 -8.92
CA LYS A 79 -10.59 24.45 -7.99
C LYS A 79 -11.80 23.66 -7.48
N ASN A 80 -12.26 22.68 -8.26
CA ASN A 80 -13.41 21.82 -7.94
C ASN A 80 -13.03 20.34 -8.10
N ILE A 81 -13.17 19.55 -7.03
CA ILE A 81 -12.88 18.11 -7.01
C ILE A 81 -14.18 17.37 -6.69
N ALA A 82 -14.64 16.51 -7.61
CA ALA A 82 -15.80 15.65 -7.40
C ALA A 82 -15.34 14.20 -7.19
N ILE A 83 -15.66 13.63 -6.02
CA ILE A 83 -15.32 12.24 -5.69
C ILE A 83 -16.58 11.40 -5.89
N LYS A 84 -16.55 10.49 -6.87
CA LYS A 84 -17.62 9.50 -7.07
C LYS A 84 -17.21 8.18 -6.43
N ASN A 85 -17.86 7.83 -5.32
CA ASN A 85 -17.79 6.48 -4.78
C ASN A 85 -18.84 5.63 -5.49
N SER A 86 -18.44 4.49 -6.03
CA SER A 86 -19.31 3.52 -6.70
C SER A 86 -19.20 2.17 -6.03
#